data_AF-A0A1M5WTD9-F1
#
_entry.id   AF-A0A1M5WTD9-F1
#
_cell.length_a   1.000
_cell.length_b   1.000
_cell.length_c   1.000
_cell.angle_alpha   90.00
_cell.angle_beta   90.00
_cell.angle_gamma   90.00
#
_symmetry.space_group_name_H-M   'P 1'
#
loop_
_entity.id
_entity.type
_entity.pdbx_description
1 polymer ?
#
loop_
_entity_poly.entity_id
_entity_poly.type
_entity_poly.pdbx_seq_one_letter_code
_entity_poly.pdbx_strand_id
1 'polypeptide(L)'
;MNTSQTRQEKVILPFSNMMYPFMTLDDNAEIVHSEMGNDGRVKVYIEKPDVKDGFHRATCYLPSYTWEDIFGFSDEELDRYKKVIESTAHLIMEFSQNGGFSNAANL
;
A
#
# COMPACT_ATOMS: atom_id res chain seq x y z
N MET A 1 -38.01 11.55 19.74
CA MET A 1 -37.44 10.36 19.08
C MET A 1 -36.69 10.83 17.84
N ASN A 2 -35.47 10.32 17.70
CA ASN A 2 -34.53 10.41 16.58
C ASN A 2 -34.00 11.81 16.19
N THR A 3 -32.86 12.23 16.73
CA THR A 3 -31.45 11.77 16.56
C THR A 3 -30.72 12.67 15.59
N SER A 4 -29.87 13.50 16.20
CA SER A 4 -28.76 14.23 15.62
C SER A 4 -28.01 13.37 14.60
N GLN A 5 -28.11 13.71 13.32
CA GLN A 5 -27.09 13.35 12.35
C GLN A 5 -25.96 14.37 12.47
N THR A 6 -25.01 14.05 13.33
CA THR A 6 -23.74 14.78 13.45
C THR A 6 -23.06 14.71 12.09
N ARG A 7 -22.93 15.86 11.43
CA ARG A 7 -22.03 16.06 10.29
C ARG A 7 -20.64 15.60 10.72
N GLN A 8 -20.20 14.43 10.27
CA GLN A 8 -18.78 14.12 10.29
C GLN A 8 -18.13 15.04 9.27
N GLU A 9 -17.49 16.08 9.78
CA GLU A 9 -16.54 16.88 9.01
C GLU A 9 -15.53 15.92 8.41
N LYS A 10 -15.55 15.84 7.08
CA LYS A 10 -14.63 15.05 6.27
C LYS A 10 -13.23 15.65 6.46
N VAL A 11 -12.53 15.21 7.51
CA VAL A 11 -11.08 15.37 7.63
C VAL A 11 -10.52 14.81 6.34
N ILE A 12 -9.95 15.68 5.50
CA ILE A 12 -9.27 15.26 4.27
C ILE A 12 -7.99 14.57 4.73
N LEU A 13 -8.09 13.29 5.10
CA LEU A 13 -6.93 12.43 5.21
C LEU A 13 -6.45 12.20 3.77
N PRO A 14 -5.21 12.60 3.41
CA PRO A 14 -4.73 12.59 2.03
C PRO A 14 -4.64 11.19 1.42
N PHE A 15 -4.83 10.13 2.22
CA PHE A 15 -4.91 8.75 1.77
C PHE A 15 -6.13 8.08 2.41
N SER A 16 -6.89 7.33 1.62
CA SER A 16 -7.82 6.32 2.13
C SER A 16 -7.06 5.42 3.12
N ASN A 17 -7.55 5.31 4.35
CA ASN A 17 -6.88 4.57 5.43
C ASN A 17 -6.89 3.03 5.22
N MET A 18 -7.51 2.55 4.15
CA MET A 18 -7.62 1.12 3.83
C MET A 18 -6.45 0.69 2.96
N MET A 19 -5.83 -0.43 3.35
CA MET A 19 -4.76 -1.11 2.59
C MET A 19 -5.29 -2.44 2.08
N TYR A 20 -4.94 -2.79 0.86
CA TYR A 20 -5.37 -3.99 0.15
C TYR A 20 -4.18 -4.89 -0.13
N PRO A 21 -4.31 -6.21 0.11
CA PRO A 21 -3.29 -7.18 -0.28
C PRO A 21 -3.03 -7.13 -1.79
N PHE A 22 -1.75 -7.15 -2.17
CA PHE A 22 -1.32 -7.26 -3.56
C PHE A 22 -0.65 -8.60 -3.84
N MET A 23 0.42 -8.92 -3.08
CA MET A 23 1.25 -10.10 -3.32
C MET A 23 2.07 -10.45 -2.08
N THR A 24 2.16 -11.75 -1.80
CA THR A 24 3.14 -12.34 -0.89
C THR A 24 4.34 -12.84 -1.70
N LEU A 25 5.56 -12.50 -1.28
CA LEU A 25 6.80 -12.95 -1.90
C LEU A 25 7.33 -14.25 -1.27
N ASP A 26 8.30 -14.86 -1.93
CA ASP A 26 8.94 -16.13 -1.56
C ASP A 26 9.64 -16.11 -0.19
N ASP A 27 10.01 -14.94 0.30
CA ASP A 27 10.62 -14.73 1.62
C ASP A 27 9.61 -14.25 2.69
N ASN A 28 8.31 -14.40 2.42
CA ASN A 28 7.20 -13.98 3.26
C ASN A 28 7.04 -12.46 3.42
N ALA A 29 7.68 -11.65 2.57
CA ALA A 29 7.34 -10.23 2.49
C ALA A 29 5.95 -10.05 1.86
N GLU A 30 5.11 -9.26 2.53
CA GLU A 30 3.79 -8.87 2.06
C GLU A 30 3.86 -7.49 1.42
N ILE A 31 3.28 -7.35 0.23
CA ILE A 31 3.08 -6.07 -0.44
C ILE A 31 1.59 -5.74 -0.38
N VAL A 32 1.26 -4.58 0.18
CA VAL A 32 -0.09 -4.04 0.25
C VAL A 32 -0.14 -2.64 -0.33
N HIS A 33 -1.29 -2.20 -0.84
CA HIS A 33 -1.46 -0.86 -1.40
C HIS A 33 -2.71 -0.15 -0.90
N SER A 34 -2.70 1.19 -0.86
CA SER A 34 -3.89 1.98 -0.56
C SER A 34 -4.85 2.07 -1.76
N GLU A 35 -6.06 2.61 -1.57
CA GLU A 35 -6.77 3.21 -2.71
C GLU A 35 -5.97 4.42 -3.24
N MET A 36 -6.32 4.85 -4.45
CA MET A 36 -5.75 6.06 -5.02
C MET A 36 -6.22 7.28 -4.21
N GLY A 37 -5.26 8.05 -3.69
CA GLY A 37 -5.54 9.32 -3.05
C GLY A 37 -6.11 10.34 -4.04
N ASN A 38 -6.75 11.39 -3.52
CA ASN A 38 -7.26 12.48 -4.36
C ASN A 38 -6.16 13.24 -5.12
N ASP A 39 -4.91 13.10 -4.68
CA ASP A 39 -3.71 13.63 -5.34
C ASP A 39 -3.14 12.68 -6.40
N GLY A 40 -3.81 11.56 -6.68
CA GLY A 40 -3.41 10.56 -7.66
C GLY A 40 -2.27 9.65 -7.17
N ARG A 41 -1.88 9.73 -5.89
CA ARG A 41 -0.82 8.91 -5.32
C ARG A 41 -1.38 7.64 -4.70
N VAL A 42 -0.59 6.57 -4.77
CA VAL A 42 -0.87 5.29 -4.13
C VAL A 42 0.26 4.99 -3.16
N LYS A 43 -0.08 4.69 -1.91
CA LYS A 43 0.86 4.18 -0.92
C LYS A 43 1.02 2.68 -1.15
N VAL A 44 2.24 2.22 -1.40
CA VAL A 44 2.61 0.80 -1.40
C VAL A 44 3.43 0.56 -0.13
N TYR A 45 3.00 -0.39 0.69
CA TYR A 45 3.67 -0.75 1.93
C TYR A 45 4.16 -2.19 1.83
N ILE A 46 5.40 -2.40 2.24
CA ILE A 46 6.03 -3.70 2.30
C ILE A 46 6.27 -3.99 3.78
N GLU A 47 5.88 -5.18 4.24
CA GLU A 47 6.29 -5.69 5.53
C GLU A 47 6.81 -7.12 5.41
N LYS A 48 7.82 -7.45 6.19
CA LYS A 48 8.36 -8.82 6.26
C LYS A 48 8.55 -9.18 7.73
N PRO A 49 8.02 -10.32 8.21
CA PRO A 49 8.23 -10.74 9.58
C PRO A 49 9.72 -11.04 9.81
N ASP A 50 10.25 -10.56 10.93
CA ASP A 50 11.61 -10.83 11.39
C ASP A 50 11.59 -11.29 12.86
N VAL A 51 12.42 -12.29 13.18
CA VAL A 51 12.45 -12.93 14.49
C VAL A 51 13.05 -12.02 15.57
N LYS A 52 13.93 -11.09 15.20
CA LYS A 52 14.67 -10.23 16.14
C LYS A 52 13.92 -8.96 16.48
N ASP A 53 13.32 -8.29 15.50
CA ASP A 53 12.70 -6.97 15.67
C ASP A 53 11.21 -6.91 15.24
N GLY A 54 10.62 -8.07 14.94
CA GLY A 54 9.19 -8.23 14.66
C GLY A 54 8.87 -8.07 13.18
N PHE A 55 9.07 -6.87 12.62
CA PHE A 55 8.79 -6.60 11.21
C PHE A 55 9.77 -5.60 10.61
N HIS A 56 10.37 -5.99 9.49
CA HIS A 56 11.00 -5.07 8.57
C HIS A 56 9.91 -4.40 7.70
N ARG A 57 10.11 -3.14 7.33
CA ARG A 57 9.11 -2.38 6.56
C ARG A 57 9.72 -1.34 5.63
N ALA A 58 8.97 -0.99 4.60
CA ALA A 58 9.26 0.13 3.72
C ALA A 58 7.97 0.64 3.08
N THR A 59 7.92 1.94 2.81
CA THR A 59 6.84 2.57 2.04
C THR A 59 7.38 3.10 0.73
N CYS A 60 6.68 2.82 -0.38
CA CYS A 60 6.90 3.44 -1.68
C CYS A 60 5.63 4.16 -2.13
N TYR A 61 5.74 5.40 -2.60
CA TYR A 61 4.64 6.13 -3.19
C TYR A 61 4.72 6.13 -4.72
N LEU A 62 3.68 5.61 -5.37
CA LEU A 62 3.52 5.68 -6.82
C LEU A 62 2.72 6.92 -7.22
N PRO A 63 2.92 7.47 -8.43
CA PRO A 63 3.85 7.02 -9.48
C PRO A 63 5.27 7.59 -9.34
N SER A 64 5.56 8.38 -8.30
CA SER A 64 6.85 9.07 -8.14
C SER A 64 8.01 8.16 -7.72
N TYR A 65 7.72 6.92 -7.30
CA TYR A 65 8.67 6.00 -6.70
C TYR A 65 9.43 6.61 -5.50
N THR A 66 8.71 7.41 -4.69
CA THR A 66 9.28 8.00 -3.48
C THR A 66 9.31 6.97 -2.37
N TRP A 67 10.50 6.64 -1.88
CA TRP A 67 10.70 5.68 -0.79
C TRP A 67 10.86 6.38 0.56
N GLU A 68 10.10 5.91 1.55
CA GLU A 68 10.07 6.45 2.91
C GLU A 68 9.95 5.30 3.92
N ASP A 69 10.21 5.60 5.19
CA ASP A 69 9.94 4.69 6.30
C ASP A 69 10.60 3.30 6.17
N ILE A 70 11.83 3.27 5.66
CA ILE A 70 12.62 2.05 5.48
C ILE A 70 13.23 1.64 6.81
N PHE A 71 12.95 0.41 7.24
CA PHE A 71 13.44 -0.18 8.47
C PHE A 71 13.72 -1.68 8.29
N GLY A 72 14.90 -2.14 8.75
CA GLY A 72 15.26 -3.55 8.82
C GLY A 72 15.75 -4.19 7.51
N PHE A 73 15.34 -3.69 6.34
CA PHE A 73 15.78 -4.25 5.06
C PHE A 73 17.25 -3.96 4.74
N SER A 74 17.94 -4.99 4.25
CA SER A 74 19.21 -4.83 3.55
C SER A 74 19.04 -4.16 2.18
N ASP A 75 20.11 -3.60 1.64
CA ASP A 75 20.10 -3.00 0.30
C ASP A 75 19.68 -4.00 -0.79
N GLU A 76 20.10 -5.27 -0.66
CA GLU A 76 19.75 -6.34 -1.59
C GLU A 76 18.25 -6.67 -1.57
N GLU A 77 17.65 -6.76 -0.37
CA GLU A 77 16.21 -6.96 -0.21
C GLU A 77 15.44 -5.77 -0.79
N LEU A 78 15.86 -4.55 -0.45
CA LEU A 78 15.19 -3.34 -0.91
C LEU A 78 15.24 -3.21 -2.45
N ASP A 79 16.39 -3.52 -3.07
CA ASP A 79 16.52 -3.51 -4.52
C ASP A 79 15.69 -4.60 -5.21
N ARG A 80 15.51 -5.76 -4.55
CA ARG A 80 14.58 -6.79 -5.03
C ARG A 80 13.14 -6.28 -4.99
N TYR A 81 12.71 -5.65 -3.91
CA TYR A 81 11.35 -5.10 -3.79
C TYR A 81 11.09 -3.94 -4.75
N LYS A 82 12.07 -3.07 -4.98
CA LYS A 82 11.99 -2.01 -6.01
C LYS A 82 11.65 -2.59 -7.37
N LYS A 83 12.37 -3.62 -7.82
CA LYS A 83 12.12 -4.27 -9.11
C LYS A 83 10.72 -4.88 -9.21
N VAL A 84 10.24 -5.51 -8.13
CA VAL A 84 8.87 -6.03 -8.08
C VAL A 84 7.86 -4.90 -8.24
N ILE A 85 7.98 -3.82 -7.45
CA ILE A 85 7.07 -2.67 -7.54
C ILE A 85 7.14 -2.00 -8.91
N GLU A 86 8.32 -1.77 -9.47
CA GLU A 86 8.49 -1.18 -10.80
C GLU A 86 7.83 -2.02 -11.89
N SER A 87 8.02 -3.34 -11.85
CA SER A 87 7.43 -4.25 -12.85
C SER A 87 5.91 -4.37 -12.76
N THR A 88 5.33 -4.09 -11.59
CA THR A 88 3.89 -4.28 -11.29
C THR A 88 3.14 -2.98 -11.02
N ALA A 89 3.80 -1.82 -11.09
CA ALA A 89 3.24 -0.53 -10.73
C ALA A 89 1.93 -0.21 -11.46
N HIS A 90 1.84 -0.56 -12.75
CA HIS A 90 0.63 -0.36 -13.55
C HIS A 90 -0.59 -1.11 -12.97
N LEU A 91 -0.41 -2.35 -12.51
CA LEU A 91 -1.47 -3.15 -11.87
C LEU A 91 -1.88 -2.55 -10.53
N ILE A 92 -0.91 -2.16 -9.71
CA ILE A 92 -1.17 -1.52 -8.41
C ILE A 92 -1.98 -0.22 -8.61
N MET A 93 -1.59 0.60 -9.59
CA MET A 93 -2.30 1.84 -9.92
C MET A 93 -3.72 1.57 -10.43
N GLU A 94 -3.93 0.52 -11.23
CA GLU A 94 -5.27 0.11 -11.69
C GLU A 94 -6.14 -0.36 -10.51
N PHE A 95 -5.64 -1.27 -9.67
CA PHE A 95 -6.41 -1.82 -8.55
C PHE A 95 -6.68 -0.77 -7.46
N SER A 96 -5.81 0.22 -7.29
CA SER A 96 -6.02 1.31 -6.34
C SER A 96 -7.24 2.17 -6.66
N GLN A 97 -7.67 2.24 -7.92
CA GLN A 97 -8.86 3.00 -8.33
C GLN A 97 -10.16 2.27 -7.98
N ASN A 98 -10.09 0.95 -7.79
CA ASN A 98 -11.24 0.09 -7.57
C ASN A 98 -11.22 -0.59 -6.19
N GLY A 99 -10.35 -0.21 -5.24
CA GLY A 99 -10.32 -0.84 -3.91
C GLY A 99 -9.82 -2.30 -3.92
N GLY A 100 -8.81 -2.62 -4.72
CA GLY A 100 -8.12 -3.92 -4.73
C GLY A 100 -8.78 -5.02 -5.56
N PHE A 101 -8.20 -6.23 -5.51
CA PHE A 101 -8.62 -7.39 -6.33
C PHE A 101 -10.08 -7.82 -6.14
N SER A 102 -10.65 -7.64 -4.95
CA SER A 102 -12.04 -8.07 -4.65
C SER A 102 -13.08 -7.40 -5.54
N ASN A 103 -12.77 -6.25 -6.13
CA ASN A 103 -13.65 -5.56 -7.07
C ASN A 103 -13.35 -5.86 -8.55
N ALA A 104 -12.17 -6.41 -8.86
CA ALA A 104 -11.80 -6.83 -10.22
C ALA A 104 -12.44 -8.18 -10.61
N ALA A 105 -12.77 -9.04 -9.65
CA ALA A 105 -13.38 -10.36 -9.89
C ALA A 105 -14.86 -10.34 -10.30
N ASN A 106 -15.46 -9.15 -10.50
CA ASN A 106 -16.85 -8.95 -10.93
C ASN A 106 -16.99 -8.54 -12.42
N LEU A 107 -15.91 -8.66 -13.21
CA LEU A 107 -15.92 -8.49 -14.68
C LEU A 107 -15.78 -9.84 -15.38
#